data_AF-A0A1S3KWT3-F1
#
_entry.id   AF-A0A1S3KWT3-F1
#
_cell.length_a   1.000
_cell.length_b   1.000
_cell.length_c   1.000
_cell.angle_alpha   90.00
_cell.angle_beta   90.00
_cell.angle_gamma   90.00
#
_symmetry.space_group_name_H-M   'P 1'
#
loop_
_entity.id
_entity.type
_entity.pdbx_description
1 polymer ?
#
loop_
_entity_poly.entity_id
_entity_poly.type
_entity_poly.pdbx_seq_one_letter_code
_entity_poly.pdbx_strand_id
1 'polypeptide(L)'
;MVWYQKFEYAVGHWLQKTAEHVFGSVLCSPGCFSLFRGAALMDDNVMKRYTTKATEASHYIQYDQGEDRWLCTLLLQQGWRVEYNAASDAYTNAPQDFKEFYNQRRRWGPSTMANTIDLLGSGSLTSQRNSSISKPFILYQILSMAASILGPATICLMISGSLSFILDINPNVALVLATVPPVVYLFVCFKLKSDTQIAIAAVMSVLYAFLMIGTALSIIGAMVEQQTIWTPSGLFIIGLVLMNIITAAFHPKEFHLVVYGLLYFISIPSGYLLLTIYSMVNMNNVSWGTRETGVQVAAPPTKAIAQRILQAKCCKFLCWDSGKVADQNGQVPETVVLANEPKVNPNLTSEDNNRNVEFRSHQSTEQNWVTQLQNKSYDFPLNEDFLGKGEEDFWRELQKLYLEPLAEDKEKQKKITNDLKELRNKVTFIFFICNAMWLVATFILQAIGSSVTIRIPKSNLNLTQTREYLFIDPIGLMFLLGFASLLLIQFFAMFYHRIYTLIHFVAFVNTESKTEGRQPGDDMQVN
;
A
#
# COMPACT_ATOMS: atom_id res chain seq x y z
N MET A 1 -9.86 10.96 0.46
CA MET A 1 -9.06 9.71 0.38
C MET A 1 -8.72 9.10 1.72
N VAL A 2 -8.35 9.89 2.73
CA VAL A 2 -7.89 9.36 4.03
C VAL A 2 -8.92 8.42 4.69
N TRP A 3 -10.20 8.79 4.74
CA TRP A 3 -11.24 7.94 5.34
C TRP A 3 -11.42 6.59 4.66
N TYR A 4 -11.40 6.57 3.32
CA TYR A 4 -11.42 5.32 2.54
C TYR A 4 -10.26 4.41 2.95
N GLN A 5 -9.04 4.96 2.99
CA GLN A 5 -7.83 4.22 3.35
C GLN A 5 -7.88 3.74 4.80
N LYS A 6 -8.34 4.55 5.75
CA LYS A 6 -8.46 4.12 7.16
C LYS A 6 -9.26 2.83 7.30
N PHE A 7 -10.41 2.73 6.63
CA PHE A 7 -11.22 1.51 6.67
C PHE A 7 -10.59 0.36 5.88
N GLU A 8 -10.05 0.65 4.69
CA GLU A 8 -9.37 -0.36 3.86
C GLU A 8 -8.21 -1.03 4.60
N TYR A 9 -7.34 -0.23 5.23
CA TYR A 9 -6.22 -0.74 6.03
C TYR A 9 -6.73 -1.52 7.25
N ALA A 10 -7.77 -1.04 7.92
CA ALA A 10 -8.37 -1.73 9.05
C ALA A 10 -8.88 -3.12 8.65
N VAL A 11 -9.77 -3.22 7.64
CA VAL A 11 -10.29 -4.51 7.16
C VAL A 11 -9.17 -5.41 6.62
N GLY A 12 -8.18 -4.85 5.92
CA GLY A 12 -7.02 -5.58 5.44
C GLY A 12 -6.20 -6.23 6.57
N HIS A 13 -6.01 -5.52 7.69
CA HIS A 13 -5.28 -6.06 8.84
C HIS A 13 -6.14 -7.01 9.68
N TRP A 14 -7.39 -6.63 9.93
CA TRP A 14 -8.33 -7.42 10.72
C TRP A 14 -8.58 -8.80 10.08
N LEU A 15 -8.79 -8.85 8.76
CA LEU A 15 -9.19 -10.08 8.07
C LEU A 15 -8.02 -10.72 7.33
N GLN A 16 -7.50 -10.05 6.30
CA GLN A 16 -6.53 -10.66 5.39
C GLN A 16 -5.19 -10.96 6.07
N LYS A 17 -4.54 -9.97 6.69
CA LYS A 17 -3.22 -10.16 7.31
C LYS A 17 -3.27 -11.13 8.47
N THR A 18 -4.35 -11.07 9.23
CA THR A 18 -4.57 -12.02 10.32
C THR A 18 -4.76 -13.44 9.79
N ALA A 19 -5.52 -13.63 8.69
CA ALA A 19 -5.63 -14.94 8.05
C ALA A 19 -4.29 -15.45 7.51
N GLU A 20 -3.52 -14.59 6.83
CA GLU A 20 -2.16 -14.92 6.37
C GLU A 20 -1.29 -15.42 7.54
N HIS A 21 -1.31 -14.71 8.67
CA HIS A 21 -0.56 -15.08 9.87
C HIS A 21 -0.99 -16.42 10.48
N VAL A 22 -2.30 -16.66 10.59
CA VAL A 22 -2.85 -17.88 11.22
C VAL A 22 -2.61 -19.12 10.36
N PHE A 23 -2.83 -19.03 9.04
CA PHE A 23 -2.61 -20.16 8.14
C PHE A 23 -1.14 -20.45 7.88
N GLY A 24 -0.27 -19.46 8.08
CA GLY A 24 1.14 -19.58 7.77
C GLY A 24 1.94 -18.34 8.09
N SER A 25 2.06 -17.46 7.10
CA SER A 25 2.90 -16.28 7.18
C SER A 25 2.37 -15.11 6.35
N VAL A 26 2.68 -13.91 6.80
CA VAL A 26 2.33 -12.66 6.12
C VAL A 26 3.20 -12.48 4.88
N LEU A 27 2.61 -12.01 3.77
CA LEU A 27 3.33 -11.88 2.50
C LEU A 27 4.07 -10.54 2.31
N CYS A 28 4.04 -9.65 3.30
CA CYS A 28 4.64 -8.32 3.22
C CYS A 28 4.77 -7.71 4.60
N SER A 29 5.97 -7.21 4.89
CA SER A 29 6.31 -6.41 6.07
C SER A 29 6.58 -4.98 5.60
N PRO A 30 5.72 -4.00 5.91
CA PRO A 30 5.86 -2.64 5.39
C PRO A 30 7.11 -1.95 5.97
N GLY A 31 7.88 -1.28 5.11
CA GLY A 31 9.25 -0.85 5.41
C GLY A 31 9.45 -0.04 6.70
N CYS A 32 8.55 0.89 7.05
CA CYS A 32 8.77 1.78 8.20
C CYS A 32 8.51 1.14 9.57
N PHE A 33 7.97 -0.07 9.63
CA PHE A 33 7.61 -0.71 10.89
C PHE A 33 7.74 -2.23 10.84
N SER A 34 8.99 -2.67 10.65
CA SER A 34 9.35 -4.08 10.52
C SER A 34 10.65 -4.37 11.26
N LEU A 35 10.70 -5.49 11.99
CA LEU A 35 11.91 -5.97 12.65
C LEU A 35 12.35 -7.27 12.00
N PHE A 36 13.59 -7.31 11.52
CA PHE A 36 14.19 -8.49 10.90
C PHE A 36 15.33 -9.02 11.74
N ARG A 37 15.40 -10.35 11.87
CA ARG A 37 16.56 -11.02 12.48
C ARG A 37 17.76 -10.91 11.54
N GLY A 38 18.88 -10.40 12.00
CA GLY A 38 20.10 -10.29 11.20
C GLY A 38 20.53 -11.62 10.57
N ALA A 39 20.44 -12.73 11.32
CA ALA A 39 20.72 -14.07 10.80
C ALA A 39 19.79 -14.50 9.64
N ALA A 40 18.53 -14.04 9.62
CA ALA A 40 17.60 -14.34 8.53
C ALA A 40 17.92 -13.52 7.27
N LEU A 41 18.36 -12.27 7.44
CA LEU A 41 18.83 -11.45 6.32
C LEU A 41 20.14 -12.01 5.74
N MET A 42 21.04 -12.48 6.60
CA MET A 42 22.34 -13.04 6.20
C MET A 42 22.26 -14.51 5.75
N ASP A 43 21.07 -15.10 5.72
CA ASP A 43 20.86 -16.46 5.23
C ASP A 43 21.10 -16.54 3.71
N ASP A 44 21.36 -17.75 3.24
CA ASP A 44 21.71 -18.05 1.86
C ASP A 44 20.63 -17.51 0.91
N ASN A 45 21.08 -16.73 -0.07
CA ASN A 45 20.23 -16.17 -1.12
C ASN A 45 19.12 -15.21 -0.64
N VAL A 46 19.13 -14.73 0.60
CA VAL A 46 18.26 -13.61 1.02
C VAL A 46 18.88 -12.29 0.57
N MET A 47 19.85 -11.74 1.30
CA MET A 47 20.46 -10.44 0.94
C MET A 47 21.16 -10.45 -0.42
N LYS A 48 21.75 -11.59 -0.84
CA LYS A 48 22.37 -11.74 -2.16
C LYS A 48 21.37 -11.52 -3.31
N ARG A 49 20.15 -12.06 -3.20
CA ARG A 49 19.10 -11.85 -4.23
C ARG A 49 18.41 -10.52 -4.06
N TYR A 50 18.18 -10.07 -2.82
CA TYR A 50 17.57 -8.77 -2.55
C TYR A 50 18.37 -7.61 -3.15
N THR A 51 19.70 -7.67 -3.07
CA THR A 51 20.62 -6.65 -3.62
C THR A 51 20.92 -6.82 -5.12
N THR A 52 20.32 -7.82 -5.78
CA THR A 52 20.53 -8.03 -7.22
C THR A 52 19.86 -6.89 -8.00
N LYS A 53 20.65 -6.21 -8.83
CA LYS A 53 20.16 -5.10 -9.66
C LYS A 53 19.11 -5.58 -10.67
N ALA A 54 18.03 -4.83 -10.83
CA ALA A 54 17.01 -5.10 -11.84
C ALA A 54 17.58 -4.99 -13.26
N THR A 55 17.63 -6.11 -13.97
CA THR A 55 18.13 -6.22 -15.35
C THR A 55 17.06 -6.51 -16.40
N GLU A 56 15.87 -6.94 -15.97
CA GLU A 56 14.77 -7.37 -16.83
C GLU A 56 13.50 -6.66 -16.41
N ALA A 57 12.56 -6.47 -17.35
CA ALA A 57 11.30 -5.78 -17.07
C ALA A 57 10.53 -6.35 -15.86
N SER A 58 10.50 -7.67 -15.70
CA SER A 58 9.89 -8.36 -14.55
C SER A 58 10.57 -7.99 -13.23
N HIS A 59 11.90 -7.87 -13.22
CA HIS A 59 12.68 -7.49 -12.03
C HIS A 59 12.30 -6.08 -11.55
N TYR A 60 12.07 -5.12 -12.44
CA TYR A 60 11.62 -3.79 -12.02
C TYR A 60 10.25 -3.85 -11.32
N ILE A 61 9.32 -4.69 -11.79
CA ILE A 61 8.00 -4.84 -11.15
C ILE A 61 8.10 -5.58 -9.82
N GLN A 62 8.92 -6.62 -9.75
CA GLN A 62 8.99 -7.49 -8.58
C GLN A 62 9.89 -6.92 -7.49
N TYR A 63 11.09 -6.45 -7.85
CA TYR A 63 12.15 -6.03 -6.94
C TYR A 63 12.02 -4.54 -6.60
N ASP A 64 11.97 -3.67 -7.62
CA ASP A 64 12.05 -2.21 -7.40
C ASP A 64 10.70 -1.59 -6.99
N GLN A 65 9.59 -2.08 -7.52
CA GLN A 65 8.24 -1.56 -7.16
C GLN A 65 7.67 -2.21 -5.89
N GLY A 66 8.33 -3.24 -5.35
CA GLY A 66 7.81 -4.07 -4.27
C GLY A 66 8.91 -4.62 -3.37
N GLU A 67 9.93 -3.82 -3.07
CA GLU A 67 11.11 -4.20 -2.26
C GLU A 67 10.75 -4.95 -0.96
N ASP A 68 9.79 -4.41 -0.19
CA ASP A 68 9.26 -5.03 1.03
C ASP A 68 8.71 -6.45 0.79
N ARG A 69 7.92 -6.61 -0.29
CA ARG A 69 7.32 -7.90 -0.68
C ARG A 69 8.36 -8.85 -1.21
N TRP A 70 9.34 -8.33 -1.94
CA TRP A 70 10.43 -9.13 -2.48
C TRP A 70 11.27 -9.72 -1.36
N LEU A 71 11.65 -8.91 -0.37
CA LEU A 71 12.38 -9.37 0.81
C LEU A 71 11.58 -10.43 1.58
N CYS A 72 10.28 -10.20 1.82
CA CYS A 72 9.43 -11.22 2.44
C CYS A 72 9.37 -12.50 1.61
N THR A 73 9.23 -12.41 0.29
CA THR A 73 9.18 -13.59 -0.59
C THR A 73 10.46 -14.42 -0.48
N LEU A 74 11.62 -13.76 -0.44
CA LEU A 74 12.92 -14.41 -0.25
C LEU A 74 13.03 -15.10 1.11
N LEU A 75 12.62 -14.42 2.19
CA LEU A 75 12.60 -14.98 3.54
C LEU A 75 11.71 -16.24 3.61
N LEU A 76 10.50 -16.17 3.04
CA LEU A 76 9.58 -17.30 3.00
C LEU A 76 10.16 -18.47 2.20
N GLN A 77 10.79 -18.20 1.05
CA GLN A 77 11.46 -19.20 0.22
C GLN A 77 12.66 -19.87 0.92
N GLN A 78 13.35 -19.18 1.84
CA GLN A 78 14.45 -19.74 2.63
C GLN A 78 14.02 -20.44 3.93
N GLY A 79 12.73 -20.45 4.27
CA GLY A 79 12.24 -21.16 5.46
C GLY A 79 11.90 -20.27 6.65
N TRP A 80 12.06 -18.95 6.52
CA TRP A 80 11.72 -18.01 7.58
C TRP A 80 10.22 -17.71 7.61
N ARG A 81 9.69 -17.48 8.81
CA ARG A 81 8.32 -16.99 9.01
C ARG A 81 8.33 -15.49 9.21
N VAL A 82 7.43 -14.81 8.52
CA VAL A 82 7.06 -13.41 8.74
C VAL A 82 5.77 -13.37 9.56
N GLU A 83 5.80 -12.68 10.70
CA GLU A 83 4.71 -12.63 11.66
C GLU A 83 4.08 -11.22 11.73
N TYR A 84 2.78 -11.19 12.00
CA TYR A 84 2.05 -9.95 12.30
C TYR A 84 1.86 -9.87 13.80
N ASN A 85 2.28 -8.77 14.42
CA ASN A 85 2.06 -8.51 15.83
C ASN A 85 1.01 -7.40 16.00
N ALA A 86 -0.18 -7.76 16.46
CA ALA A 86 -1.28 -6.81 16.66
C ALA A 86 -1.07 -5.85 17.84
N ALA A 87 -0.04 -6.03 18.68
CA ALA A 87 0.33 -5.10 19.73
C ALA A 87 1.32 -4.02 19.25
N SER A 88 1.79 -4.11 18.01
CA SER A 88 2.75 -3.18 17.43
C SER A 88 1.99 -2.09 16.65
N ASP A 89 2.06 -0.84 17.13
CA ASP A 89 1.38 0.32 16.54
C ASP A 89 2.37 1.28 15.87
N ALA A 90 2.05 1.75 14.66
CA ALA A 90 2.78 2.80 13.97
C ALA A 90 1.83 3.77 13.26
N TYR A 91 2.15 5.07 13.34
CA TYR A 91 1.39 6.14 12.70
C TYR A 91 2.15 6.63 11.46
N THR A 92 1.45 6.78 10.35
CA THR A 92 2.02 7.29 9.09
C THR A 92 1.04 8.19 8.35
N ASN A 93 1.57 9.01 7.45
CA ASN A 93 0.78 9.88 6.60
C ASN A 93 0.23 9.09 5.41
N ALA A 94 -1.10 9.06 5.28
CA ALA A 94 -1.76 8.48 4.11
C ALA A 94 -1.86 9.50 2.97
N PRO A 95 -1.83 9.05 1.70
CA PRO A 95 -2.14 9.91 0.55
C PRO A 95 -3.44 10.68 0.75
N GLN A 96 -3.36 12.01 0.64
CA GLN A 96 -4.53 12.87 0.81
C GLN A 96 -5.24 13.09 -0.53
N ASP A 97 -4.45 13.17 -1.60
CA ASP A 97 -4.92 13.42 -2.96
C ASP A 97 -5.23 12.13 -3.72
N PHE A 98 -6.24 12.19 -4.59
CA PHE A 98 -6.63 11.07 -5.44
C PHE A 98 -5.50 10.64 -6.38
N LYS A 99 -4.74 11.60 -6.93
CA LYS A 99 -3.59 11.33 -7.81
C LYS A 99 -2.46 10.61 -7.09
N GLU A 100 -2.11 11.06 -5.88
CA GLU A 100 -1.07 10.42 -5.07
C GLU A 100 -1.46 8.98 -4.73
N PHE A 101 -2.72 8.76 -4.33
CA PHE A 101 -3.26 7.43 -4.08
C PHE A 101 -3.17 6.51 -5.32
N TYR A 102 -3.60 6.98 -6.50
CA TYR A 102 -3.52 6.18 -7.73
C TYR A 102 -2.07 5.85 -8.10
N ASN A 103 -1.15 6.80 -7.95
CA ASN A 103 0.27 6.56 -8.23
C ASN A 103 0.92 5.57 -7.25
N GLN A 104 0.52 5.57 -5.98
CA GLN A 104 0.94 4.55 -5.02
C GLN A 104 0.46 3.15 -5.47
N ARG A 105 -0.81 3.03 -5.84
CA ARG A 105 -1.46 1.76 -6.20
C ARG A 105 -1.07 1.20 -7.56
N ARG A 106 -0.59 2.06 -8.47
CA ARG A 106 0.09 1.65 -9.70
C ARG A 106 1.30 0.75 -9.42
N ARG A 107 2.01 0.99 -8.31
CA ARG A 107 3.22 0.26 -7.94
C ARG A 107 2.86 -1.01 -7.17
N TRP A 108 1.99 -0.85 -6.18
CA TRP A 108 1.64 -1.93 -5.26
C TRP A 108 0.84 -3.06 -5.92
N GLY A 109 -0.08 -2.76 -6.84
CA GLY A 109 -0.91 -3.78 -7.48
C GLY A 109 -0.07 -4.81 -8.26
N PRO A 110 0.73 -4.39 -9.26
CA PRO A 110 1.52 -5.30 -10.07
C PRO A 110 2.61 -6.00 -9.26
N SER A 111 3.25 -5.32 -8.29
CA SER A 111 4.29 -5.94 -7.46
C SER A 111 3.73 -6.98 -6.48
N THR A 112 2.51 -6.75 -5.95
CA THR A 112 1.78 -7.77 -5.17
C THR A 112 1.53 -9.00 -6.03
N MET A 113 1.01 -8.81 -7.24
CA MET A 113 0.71 -9.92 -8.15
C MET A 113 1.98 -10.70 -8.53
N ALA A 114 3.05 -10.01 -8.90
CA ALA A 114 4.32 -10.64 -9.30
C ALA A 114 4.92 -11.48 -8.16
N ASN A 115 5.02 -10.92 -6.94
CA ASN A 115 5.61 -11.63 -5.80
C ASN A 115 4.75 -12.80 -5.33
N THR A 116 3.42 -12.65 -5.31
CA THR A 116 2.54 -13.78 -4.94
C THR A 116 2.57 -14.89 -5.99
N ILE A 117 2.63 -14.57 -7.29
CA ILE A 117 2.75 -15.59 -8.34
C ILE A 117 4.11 -16.31 -8.25
N ASP A 118 5.21 -15.60 -7.96
CA ASP A 118 6.52 -16.22 -7.73
C ASP A 118 6.48 -17.22 -6.57
N LEU A 119 5.92 -16.79 -5.43
CA LEU A 119 5.76 -17.66 -4.25
C LEU A 119 4.87 -18.88 -4.53
N LEU A 120 3.77 -18.69 -5.27
CA LEU A 120 2.88 -19.79 -5.65
C LEU A 120 3.55 -20.75 -6.64
N GLY A 121 4.33 -20.23 -7.59
CA GLY A 121 5.11 -21.01 -8.55
C GLY A 121 6.17 -21.87 -7.87
N SER A 122 6.82 -21.35 -6.83
CA SER A 122 7.75 -22.11 -6.00
C SER A 122 7.09 -22.86 -4.85
N GLY A 123 5.75 -22.81 -4.72
CA GLY A 123 5.04 -23.18 -3.50
C GLY A 123 5.31 -24.60 -3.00
N SER A 124 5.45 -25.58 -3.90
CA SER A 124 5.78 -26.96 -3.50
C SER A 124 7.18 -27.08 -2.90
N LEU A 125 8.17 -26.39 -3.47
CA LEU A 125 9.54 -26.40 -2.94
C LEU A 125 9.61 -25.59 -1.64
N THR A 126 8.95 -24.44 -1.60
CA THR A 126 8.87 -23.60 -0.42
C THR A 126 8.20 -24.33 0.74
N SER A 127 7.13 -25.08 0.51
CA SER A 127 6.44 -25.87 1.55
C SER A 127 7.32 -26.97 2.16
N GLN A 128 8.26 -27.52 1.40
CA GLN A 128 9.22 -28.50 1.92
C GLN A 128 10.27 -27.87 2.85
N ARG A 129 10.60 -26.59 2.62
CA ARG A 129 11.61 -25.85 3.40
C ARG A 129 11.00 -25.06 4.56
N ASN A 130 9.78 -24.56 4.38
CA ASN A 130 9.09 -23.67 5.30
C ASN A 130 7.79 -24.32 5.79
N SER A 131 7.79 -24.77 7.05
CA SER A 131 6.59 -25.36 7.68
C SER A 131 5.41 -24.38 7.78
N SER A 132 5.68 -23.06 7.72
CA SER A 132 4.65 -22.03 7.70
C SER A 132 3.95 -21.94 6.34
N ILE A 133 4.55 -22.44 5.26
CA ILE A 133 3.94 -22.47 3.93
C ILE A 133 3.29 -23.82 3.71
N SER A 134 2.16 -24.03 4.38
CA SER A 134 1.40 -25.28 4.31
C SER A 134 0.58 -25.40 3.01
N LYS A 135 0.13 -26.62 2.65
CA LYS A 135 -0.78 -26.82 1.50
C LYS A 135 -2.10 -26.02 1.65
N PRO A 136 -2.75 -25.96 2.83
CA PRO A 136 -3.90 -25.07 3.04
C PRO A 136 -3.58 -23.59 2.82
N PHE A 137 -2.40 -23.13 3.25
CA PHE A 137 -1.96 -21.75 3.00
C PHE A 137 -1.82 -21.46 1.50
N ILE A 138 -1.18 -22.37 0.75
CA ILE A 138 -1.06 -22.25 -0.71
C ILE A 138 -2.44 -22.20 -1.37
N LEU A 139 -3.37 -23.06 -0.97
CA LEU A 139 -4.75 -23.05 -1.49
C LEU A 139 -5.45 -21.71 -1.19
N TYR A 140 -5.34 -21.20 0.03
CA TYR A 140 -5.88 -19.89 0.40
C TYR A 140 -5.32 -18.76 -0.49
N GLN A 141 -4.01 -18.78 -0.78
CA GLN A 141 -3.38 -17.78 -1.64
C GLN A 141 -3.79 -17.92 -3.10
N ILE A 142 -3.98 -19.14 -3.61
CA ILE A 142 -4.54 -19.37 -4.96
C ILE A 142 -5.95 -18.81 -5.07
N LEU A 143 -6.82 -19.09 -4.08
CA LEU A 143 -8.18 -18.58 -4.07
C LEU A 143 -8.22 -17.05 -3.96
N SER A 144 -7.37 -16.47 -3.12
CA SER A 144 -7.25 -15.01 -2.96
C SER A 144 -6.75 -14.33 -4.23
N MET A 145 -5.77 -14.94 -4.92
CA MET A 145 -5.26 -14.46 -6.20
C MET A 145 -6.33 -14.54 -7.30
N ALA A 146 -7.04 -15.68 -7.39
CA ALA A 146 -8.12 -15.85 -8.36
C ALA A 146 -9.25 -14.84 -8.14
N ALA A 147 -9.66 -14.61 -6.89
CA ALA A 147 -10.63 -13.59 -6.51
C ALA A 147 -10.16 -12.18 -6.91
N SER A 148 -8.88 -11.86 -6.72
CA SER A 148 -8.29 -10.58 -7.11
C SER A 148 -8.26 -10.37 -8.63
N ILE A 149 -7.93 -11.42 -9.40
CA ILE A 149 -7.91 -11.38 -10.87
C ILE A 149 -9.32 -11.20 -11.43
N LEU A 150 -10.32 -11.92 -10.89
CA LEU A 150 -11.70 -11.87 -11.37
C LEU A 150 -12.51 -10.68 -10.85
N GLY A 151 -11.96 -9.91 -9.89
CA GLY A 151 -12.62 -8.78 -9.25
C GLY A 151 -13.29 -7.79 -10.22
N PRO A 152 -12.62 -7.32 -11.29
CA PRO A 152 -13.25 -6.43 -12.27
C PRO A 152 -14.54 -6.98 -12.89
N ALA A 153 -14.52 -8.24 -13.33
CA ALA A 153 -15.70 -8.87 -13.92
C ALA A 153 -16.82 -9.06 -12.90
N THR A 154 -16.50 -9.38 -11.65
CA THR A 154 -17.46 -9.44 -10.54
C THR A 154 -18.21 -8.13 -10.35
N ILE A 155 -17.49 -7.00 -10.38
CA ILE A 155 -18.11 -5.70 -10.23
C ILE A 155 -19.06 -5.41 -11.40
N CYS A 156 -18.68 -5.76 -12.63
CA CYS A 156 -19.57 -5.64 -13.79
C CYS A 156 -20.84 -6.49 -13.63
N LEU A 157 -20.73 -7.74 -13.16
CA LEU A 157 -21.88 -8.62 -12.92
C LEU A 157 -22.81 -8.09 -11.82
N MET A 158 -22.23 -7.57 -10.74
CA MET A 158 -22.99 -6.97 -9.65
C MET A 158 -23.79 -5.75 -10.13
N ILE A 159 -23.16 -4.87 -10.91
CA ILE A 159 -23.83 -3.69 -11.51
C ILE A 159 -24.86 -4.13 -12.55
N SER A 160 -24.58 -5.15 -13.36
CA SER A 160 -25.52 -5.74 -14.30
C SER A 160 -26.80 -6.23 -13.61
N GLY A 161 -26.66 -6.95 -12.49
CA GLY A 161 -27.81 -7.41 -11.70
C GLY A 161 -28.65 -6.24 -11.20
N SER A 162 -28.00 -5.17 -10.73
CA SER A 162 -28.68 -3.94 -10.31
C SER A 162 -29.42 -3.24 -11.46
N LEU A 163 -28.77 -3.06 -12.61
CA LEU A 163 -29.37 -2.40 -13.77
C LEU A 163 -30.56 -3.18 -14.33
N SER A 164 -30.45 -4.51 -14.39
CA SER A 164 -31.56 -5.36 -14.82
C SER A 164 -32.76 -5.22 -13.90
N PHE A 165 -32.54 -5.16 -12.57
CA PHE A 165 -33.59 -4.97 -11.59
C PHE A 165 -34.23 -3.57 -11.63
N ILE A 166 -33.41 -2.52 -11.65
CA ILE A 166 -33.91 -1.12 -11.56
C ILE A 166 -34.59 -0.67 -12.85
N LEU A 167 -34.06 -1.05 -14.00
CA LEU A 167 -34.55 -0.58 -15.31
C LEU A 167 -35.51 -1.57 -15.98
N ASP A 168 -35.77 -2.72 -15.36
CA ASP A 168 -36.57 -3.81 -15.92
C ASP A 168 -36.15 -4.19 -17.36
N ILE A 169 -34.83 -4.28 -17.57
CA ILE A 169 -34.22 -4.63 -18.85
C ILE A 169 -33.69 -6.06 -18.84
N ASN A 170 -33.59 -6.65 -20.04
CA ASN A 170 -33.03 -7.98 -20.21
C ASN A 170 -31.62 -8.07 -19.55
N PRO A 171 -31.33 -9.14 -18.77
CA PRO A 171 -30.04 -9.30 -18.08
C PRO A 171 -28.81 -9.22 -19.00
N ASN A 172 -28.92 -9.71 -20.23
CA ASN A 172 -27.82 -9.65 -21.20
C ASN A 172 -27.55 -8.20 -21.65
N VAL A 173 -28.61 -7.40 -21.82
CA VAL A 173 -28.48 -5.97 -22.15
C VAL A 173 -27.88 -5.22 -20.97
N ALA A 174 -28.34 -5.51 -19.75
CA ALA A 174 -27.77 -4.93 -18.53
C ALA A 174 -26.27 -5.26 -18.39
N LEU A 175 -25.86 -6.49 -18.74
CA LEU A 175 -24.47 -6.93 -18.68
C LEU A 175 -23.59 -6.17 -19.68
N VAL A 176 -24.09 -5.98 -20.90
CA VAL A 176 -23.40 -5.16 -21.90
C VAL A 176 -23.27 -3.71 -21.40
N LEU A 177 -24.34 -3.12 -20.88
CA LEU A 177 -24.33 -1.75 -20.34
C LEU A 177 -23.36 -1.59 -19.17
N ALA A 178 -23.27 -2.58 -18.27
CA ALA A 178 -22.34 -2.56 -17.15
C ALA A 178 -20.86 -2.69 -17.58
N THR A 179 -20.60 -3.40 -18.68
CA THR A 179 -19.25 -3.73 -19.16
C THR A 179 -18.67 -2.69 -20.12
N VAL A 180 -19.50 -1.96 -20.87
CA VAL A 180 -19.04 -0.98 -21.86
C VAL A 180 -18.19 0.14 -21.23
N PRO A 181 -18.61 0.84 -20.14
CA PRO A 181 -17.81 1.94 -19.60
C PRO A 181 -16.41 1.52 -19.09
N PRO A 182 -16.24 0.39 -18.36
CA PRO A 182 -14.92 -0.10 -17.97
C PRO A 182 -14.04 -0.49 -19.16
N VAL A 183 -14.62 -1.08 -20.21
CA VAL A 183 -13.89 -1.45 -21.43
C VAL A 183 -13.43 -0.19 -22.17
N VAL A 184 -14.28 0.82 -22.28
CA VAL A 184 -13.89 2.14 -22.83
C VAL A 184 -12.76 2.74 -22.01
N TYR A 185 -12.86 2.74 -20.68
CA TYR A 185 -11.81 3.24 -19.79
C TYR A 185 -10.50 2.47 -19.96
N LEU A 186 -10.54 1.13 -20.10
CA LEU A 186 -9.38 0.31 -20.41
C LEU A 186 -8.69 0.75 -21.71
N PHE A 187 -9.44 0.94 -22.79
CA PHE A 187 -8.88 1.42 -24.06
C PHE A 187 -8.31 2.84 -23.96
N VAL A 188 -8.99 3.72 -23.23
CA VAL A 188 -8.54 5.09 -22.95
C VAL A 188 -7.21 5.09 -22.19
N CYS A 189 -7.04 4.20 -21.20
CA CYS A 189 -5.80 4.04 -20.44
C CYS A 189 -4.60 3.63 -21.32
N PHE A 190 -4.81 2.91 -22.42
CA PHE A 190 -3.72 2.60 -23.35
C PHE A 190 -3.30 3.78 -24.25
N LYS A 191 -4.14 4.82 -24.37
CA LYS A 191 -3.93 5.92 -25.33
C LYS A 191 -3.55 7.24 -24.66
N LEU A 192 -4.09 7.51 -23.47
CA LEU A 192 -3.92 8.81 -22.80
C LEU A 192 -2.73 8.83 -21.83
N LYS A 193 -2.33 10.02 -21.39
CA LYS A 193 -1.34 10.21 -20.34
C LYS A 193 -1.93 9.86 -18.97
N SER A 194 -1.09 9.34 -18.06
CA SER A 194 -1.46 8.91 -16.70
C SER A 194 -2.30 9.95 -15.94
N ASP A 195 -1.95 11.23 -15.99
CA ASP A 195 -2.73 12.29 -15.31
C ASP A 195 -4.16 12.44 -15.85
N THR A 196 -4.34 12.33 -17.16
CA THR A 196 -5.67 12.38 -17.78
C THR A 196 -6.48 11.12 -17.44
N GLN A 197 -5.82 9.96 -17.39
CA GLN A 197 -6.48 8.71 -16.98
C GLN A 197 -7.00 8.82 -15.54
N ILE A 198 -6.18 9.32 -14.62
CA ILE A 198 -6.57 9.54 -13.22
C ILE A 198 -7.73 10.53 -13.11
N ALA A 199 -7.73 11.61 -13.90
CA ALA A 199 -8.83 12.57 -13.93
C ALA A 199 -10.15 11.93 -14.40
N ILE A 200 -10.09 11.11 -15.46
CA ILE A 200 -11.26 10.34 -15.94
C ILE A 200 -11.71 9.35 -14.86
N ALA A 201 -10.77 8.66 -14.22
CA ALA A 201 -11.05 7.74 -13.12
C ALA A 201 -11.78 8.45 -11.98
N ALA A 202 -11.36 9.65 -11.59
CA ALA A 202 -12.00 10.44 -10.54
C ALA A 202 -13.47 10.76 -10.87
N VAL A 203 -13.75 11.18 -12.11
CA VAL A 203 -15.13 11.43 -12.56
C VAL A 203 -15.94 10.14 -12.57
N MET A 204 -15.38 9.05 -13.12
CA MET A 204 -16.04 7.74 -13.13
C MET A 204 -16.28 7.23 -11.71
N SER A 205 -15.36 7.41 -10.77
CA SER A 205 -15.51 6.99 -9.36
C SER A 205 -16.74 7.64 -8.71
N VAL A 206 -17.02 8.90 -9.01
CA VAL A 206 -18.24 9.58 -8.52
C VAL A 206 -19.49 8.94 -9.12
N LEU A 207 -19.51 8.69 -10.44
CA LEU A 207 -20.63 8.03 -11.11
C LEU A 207 -20.87 6.61 -10.57
N TYR A 208 -19.79 5.84 -10.38
CA TYR A 208 -19.85 4.51 -9.81
C TYR A 208 -20.30 4.49 -8.36
N ALA A 209 -20.00 5.52 -7.57
CA ALA A 209 -20.51 5.63 -6.21
C ALA A 209 -22.05 5.73 -6.18
N PHE A 210 -22.65 6.50 -7.11
CA PHE A 210 -24.10 6.55 -7.27
C PHE A 210 -24.67 5.21 -7.76
N LEU A 211 -24.01 4.55 -8.72
CA LEU A 211 -24.41 3.22 -9.17
C LEU A 211 -24.33 2.18 -8.04
N MET A 212 -23.36 2.29 -7.14
CA MET A 212 -23.26 1.42 -5.96
C MET A 212 -24.37 1.66 -4.95
N ILE A 213 -24.79 2.91 -4.75
CA ILE A 213 -25.97 3.20 -3.92
C ILE A 213 -27.22 2.56 -4.55
N GLY A 214 -27.42 2.72 -5.86
CA GLY A 214 -28.48 2.04 -6.60
C GLY A 214 -28.40 0.52 -6.48
N THR A 215 -27.19 -0.04 -6.52
CA THR A 215 -26.95 -1.48 -6.34
C THR A 215 -27.39 -1.95 -4.95
N ALA A 216 -26.99 -1.25 -3.88
CA ALA A 216 -27.44 -1.58 -2.53
C ALA A 216 -28.97 -1.50 -2.40
N LEU A 217 -29.60 -0.47 -2.97
CA LEU A 217 -31.05 -0.32 -2.97
C LEU A 217 -31.74 -1.41 -3.79
N SER A 218 -31.18 -1.85 -4.91
CA SER A 218 -31.73 -2.92 -5.74
C SER A 218 -31.70 -4.28 -5.02
N ILE A 219 -30.66 -4.54 -4.23
CA ILE A 219 -30.58 -5.76 -3.41
C ILE A 219 -31.66 -5.73 -2.32
N ILE A 220 -31.88 -4.57 -1.69
CA ILE A 220 -32.97 -4.40 -0.71
C ILE A 220 -34.34 -4.53 -1.39
N GLY A 221 -34.53 -3.88 -2.55
CA GLY A 221 -35.74 -3.96 -3.35
C GLY A 221 -36.08 -5.40 -3.73
N ALA A 222 -35.08 -6.17 -4.16
CA ALA A 222 -35.25 -7.59 -4.49
C ALA A 222 -35.72 -8.43 -3.29
N MET A 223 -35.21 -8.15 -2.08
CA MET A 223 -35.69 -8.83 -0.86
C MET A 223 -37.16 -8.49 -0.54
N VAL A 224 -37.56 -7.24 -0.76
CA VAL A 224 -38.92 -6.76 -0.52
C VAL A 224 -39.89 -7.33 -1.57
N GLU A 225 -39.55 -7.26 -2.86
CA GLU A 225 -40.37 -7.78 -3.94
C GLU A 225 -40.56 -9.30 -3.81
N GLN A 226 -39.48 -10.03 -3.54
CA GLN A 226 -39.54 -11.47 -3.36
C GLN A 226 -40.08 -11.88 -1.99
N GLN A 227 -40.41 -10.93 -1.09
CA GLN A 227 -40.91 -11.19 0.27
C GLN A 227 -40.02 -12.16 1.06
N THR A 228 -38.71 -12.11 0.83
CA THR A 228 -37.75 -13.04 1.43
C THR A 228 -36.37 -12.42 1.60
N ILE A 229 -35.72 -12.75 2.72
CA ILE A 229 -34.31 -12.38 2.98
C ILE A 229 -33.33 -13.37 2.37
N TRP A 230 -33.81 -14.52 1.88
CA TRP A 230 -32.98 -15.63 1.42
C TRP A 230 -32.41 -15.44 0.01
N THR A 231 -32.46 -14.23 -0.55
CA THR A 231 -31.82 -13.93 -1.83
C THR A 231 -30.29 -14.04 -1.66
N PRO A 232 -29.56 -14.70 -2.57
CA PRO A 232 -28.11 -14.87 -2.41
C PRO A 232 -27.36 -13.55 -2.19
N SER A 233 -27.69 -12.52 -2.97
CA SER A 233 -27.11 -11.18 -2.84
C SER A 233 -27.50 -10.49 -1.53
N GLY A 234 -28.75 -10.64 -1.08
CA GLY A 234 -29.22 -10.11 0.20
C GLY A 234 -28.49 -10.74 1.38
N LEU A 235 -28.42 -12.08 1.41
CA LEU A 235 -27.67 -12.82 2.43
C LEU A 235 -26.19 -12.44 2.44
N PHE A 236 -25.57 -12.28 1.26
CA PHE A 236 -24.17 -11.87 1.16
C PHE A 236 -23.94 -10.48 1.74
N ILE A 237 -24.75 -9.48 1.38
CA ILE A 237 -24.58 -8.12 1.89
C ILE A 237 -24.88 -8.04 3.40
N ILE A 238 -25.95 -8.67 3.87
CA ILE A 238 -26.27 -8.72 5.30
C ILE A 238 -25.13 -9.40 6.06
N GLY A 239 -24.66 -10.56 5.57
CA GLY A 239 -23.54 -11.29 6.14
C GLY A 239 -22.26 -10.45 6.15
N LEU A 240 -21.94 -9.76 5.06
CA LEU A 240 -20.76 -8.89 4.94
C LEU A 240 -20.81 -7.74 5.95
N VAL A 241 -21.95 -7.04 6.08
CA VAL A 241 -22.12 -5.93 7.02
C VAL A 241 -22.02 -6.42 8.46
N LEU A 242 -22.75 -7.49 8.81
CA LEU A 242 -22.70 -8.08 10.15
C LEU A 242 -21.29 -8.55 10.50
N MET A 243 -20.62 -9.23 9.57
CA MET A 243 -19.25 -9.71 9.75
C MET A 243 -18.29 -8.54 10.01
N ASN A 244 -18.36 -7.45 9.24
CA ASN A 244 -17.51 -6.28 9.47
C ASN A 244 -17.79 -5.59 10.81
N ILE A 245 -19.06 -5.48 11.23
CA ILE A 245 -19.43 -4.92 12.54
C ILE A 245 -18.89 -5.80 13.67
N ILE A 246 -19.07 -7.11 13.57
CA ILE A 246 -18.56 -8.08 14.57
C ILE A 246 -17.03 -8.04 14.60
N THR A 247 -16.37 -8.06 13.44
CA THR A 247 -14.91 -7.93 13.34
C THR A 247 -14.43 -6.66 14.03
N ALA A 248 -15.05 -5.52 13.77
CA ALA A 248 -14.69 -4.28 14.44
C ALA A 248 -14.94 -4.32 15.96
N ALA A 249 -16.00 -5.01 16.41
CA ALA A 249 -16.27 -5.18 17.85
C ALA A 249 -15.14 -5.96 18.56
N PHE A 250 -14.48 -6.89 17.87
CA PHE A 250 -13.25 -7.55 18.34
C PHE A 250 -12.00 -6.64 18.32
N HIS A 251 -12.13 -5.41 17.83
CA HIS A 251 -11.08 -4.39 17.73
C HIS A 251 -11.53 -3.07 18.39
N PRO A 252 -11.76 -3.05 19.71
CA PRO A 252 -12.44 -1.93 20.39
C PRO A 252 -11.75 -0.56 20.22
N LYS A 253 -10.41 -0.52 20.16
CA LYS A 253 -9.66 0.72 19.91
C LYS A 253 -9.92 1.30 18.51
N GLU A 254 -10.23 0.44 17.55
CA GLU A 254 -10.39 0.77 16.13
C GLU A 254 -11.87 0.68 15.69
N PHE A 255 -12.79 0.39 16.60
CA PHE A 255 -14.22 0.20 16.30
C PHE A 255 -14.83 1.40 15.57
N HIS A 256 -14.41 2.62 15.93
CA HIS A 256 -14.86 3.86 15.31
C HIS A 256 -14.58 3.93 13.79
N LEU A 257 -13.63 3.13 13.27
CA LEU A 257 -13.31 3.09 11.85
C LEU A 257 -14.46 2.53 10.99
N VAL A 258 -15.39 1.77 11.58
CA VAL A 258 -16.59 1.24 10.90
C VAL A 258 -17.41 2.34 10.23
N VAL A 259 -17.42 3.55 10.80
CA VAL A 259 -18.13 4.71 10.22
C VAL A 259 -17.66 5.01 8.79
N TYR A 260 -16.37 4.80 8.52
CA TYR A 260 -15.79 4.99 7.18
C TYR A 260 -16.08 3.82 6.22
N GLY A 261 -16.64 2.72 6.72
CA GLY A 261 -17.00 1.54 5.93
C GLY A 261 -18.02 1.85 4.84
N LEU A 262 -18.99 2.74 5.10
CA LEU A 262 -19.95 3.16 4.07
C LEU A 262 -19.25 3.75 2.85
N LEU A 263 -18.29 4.66 3.06
CA LEU A 263 -17.50 5.27 1.99
C LEU A 263 -16.69 4.21 1.22
N TYR A 264 -16.16 3.21 1.93
CA TYR A 264 -15.44 2.11 1.31
C TYR A 264 -16.35 1.26 0.40
N PHE A 265 -17.53 0.86 0.89
CA PHE A 265 -18.48 0.03 0.14
C PHE A 265 -19.00 0.73 -1.12
N ILE A 266 -19.37 2.02 -1.05
CA ILE A 266 -19.79 2.76 -2.24
C ILE A 266 -18.64 2.97 -3.25
N SER A 267 -17.39 2.88 -2.78
CA SER A 267 -16.20 3.06 -3.62
C SER A 267 -15.64 1.75 -4.16
N ILE A 268 -16.32 0.60 -3.97
CA ILE A 268 -15.85 -0.71 -4.44
C ILE A 268 -15.50 -0.71 -5.93
N PRO A 269 -16.34 -0.20 -6.87
CA PRO A 269 -15.95 -0.17 -8.28
C PRO A 269 -14.76 0.75 -8.55
N SER A 270 -14.60 1.83 -7.79
CA SER A 270 -13.41 2.67 -7.91
C SER A 270 -12.15 1.89 -7.55
N GLY A 271 -12.16 1.14 -6.45
CA GLY A 271 -10.98 0.41 -5.95
C GLY A 271 -10.68 -0.90 -6.68
N TYR A 272 -11.70 -1.68 -7.05
CA TYR A 272 -11.53 -3.03 -7.60
C TYR A 272 -11.70 -3.11 -9.12
N LEU A 273 -12.25 -2.08 -9.77
CA LEU A 273 -12.43 -2.03 -11.23
C LEU A 273 -11.59 -0.92 -11.87
N LEU A 274 -11.83 0.36 -11.55
CA LEU A 274 -11.12 1.49 -12.19
C LEU A 274 -9.64 1.54 -11.82
N LEU A 275 -9.33 1.43 -10.53
CA LEU A 275 -7.96 1.44 -10.04
C LEU A 275 -7.17 0.22 -10.55
N THR A 276 -7.79 -0.96 -10.60
CA THR A 276 -7.19 -2.17 -11.16
C THR A 276 -6.84 -1.98 -12.64
N ILE A 277 -7.75 -1.43 -13.44
CA ILE A 277 -7.50 -1.08 -14.85
C ILE A 277 -6.30 -0.14 -14.96
N TYR A 278 -6.32 0.98 -14.21
CA TYR A 278 -5.23 1.95 -14.24
C TYR A 278 -3.89 1.32 -13.84
N SER A 279 -3.89 0.55 -12.75
CA SER A 279 -2.70 -0.06 -12.18
C SER A 279 -2.03 -1.05 -13.14
N MET A 280 -2.82 -1.95 -13.74
CA MET A 280 -2.30 -2.94 -14.68
C MET A 280 -1.84 -2.31 -16.00
N VAL A 281 -2.58 -1.33 -16.53
CA VAL A 281 -2.19 -0.64 -17.78
C VAL A 281 -0.97 0.26 -17.61
N ASN A 282 -0.71 0.76 -16.40
CA ASN A 282 0.46 1.61 -16.14
C ASN A 282 1.60 0.88 -15.43
N MET A 283 1.60 -0.45 -15.38
CA MET A 283 2.70 -1.21 -14.74
C MET A 283 4.06 -0.98 -15.41
N ASN A 284 4.08 -0.59 -16.70
CA ASN A 284 5.31 -0.22 -17.40
C ASN A 284 5.93 1.11 -16.91
N ASN A 285 5.22 1.88 -16.08
CA ASN A 285 5.72 3.11 -15.49
C ASN A 285 6.28 2.82 -14.09
N VAL A 286 7.60 2.71 -14.02
CA VAL A 286 8.37 2.36 -12.81
C VAL A 286 8.88 3.59 -12.03
N SER A 287 8.43 4.79 -12.38
CA SER A 287 8.80 6.02 -11.66
C SER A 287 8.23 6.04 -10.24
N TRP A 288 8.91 6.71 -9.32
CA TRP A 288 8.41 6.91 -7.94
C TRP A 288 7.54 8.15 -7.73
N GLY A 289 7.41 9.02 -8.75
CA GLY A 289 6.49 10.17 -8.76
C GLY A 289 6.97 11.40 -7.98
N THR A 290 7.50 11.23 -6.76
CA THR A 290 7.91 12.35 -5.88
C THR A 290 9.42 12.41 -5.59
N ARG A 291 10.16 11.30 -5.75
CA ARG A 291 11.61 11.25 -5.48
C ARG A 291 12.50 11.69 -6.65
N GLU A 292 12.04 11.50 -7.89
CA GLU A 292 12.88 11.70 -9.09
C GLU A 292 12.87 13.14 -9.63
N THR A 293 11.95 14.00 -9.18
CA THR A 293 11.92 15.41 -9.56
C THR A 293 12.87 16.29 -8.74
N GLY A 294 13.59 15.70 -7.78
CA GLY A 294 14.60 16.39 -6.98
C GLY A 294 16.01 16.26 -7.56
N VAL A 295 16.47 17.35 -8.16
CA VAL A 295 17.88 17.70 -8.44
C VAL A 295 18.58 16.92 -9.58
N GLN A 296 18.42 17.41 -10.82
CA GLN A 296 19.53 17.37 -11.77
C GLN A 296 20.62 18.32 -11.25
N VAL A 297 21.50 17.84 -10.37
CA VAL A 297 22.74 18.55 -10.08
C VAL A 297 23.57 18.49 -11.35
N ALA A 298 23.68 19.61 -12.07
CA ALA A 298 24.65 19.74 -13.14
C ALA A 298 26.02 19.36 -12.56
N ALA A 299 26.66 18.34 -13.12
CA ALA A 299 27.97 17.88 -12.69
C ALA A 299 28.96 19.08 -12.66
N PRO A 300 29.68 19.32 -11.54
CA PRO A 300 30.65 20.40 -11.51
C PRO A 300 31.78 20.11 -12.52
N PRO A 301 32.31 21.14 -13.20
CA PRO A 301 33.32 20.95 -14.23
C PRO A 301 34.60 20.34 -13.63
N THR A 302 34.92 19.14 -14.07
CA THR A 302 35.99 18.25 -13.58
C THR A 302 37.40 18.85 -13.65
N LYS A 303 37.57 20.02 -14.29
CA LYS A 303 38.86 20.68 -14.48
C LYS A 303 39.32 21.53 -13.28
N ALA A 304 38.44 21.90 -12.35
CA ALA A 304 38.82 22.75 -11.21
C ALA A 304 39.44 21.98 -10.02
N ILE A 305 39.16 20.68 -9.88
CA ILE A 305 39.60 19.88 -8.73
C ILE A 305 41.06 19.39 -8.90
N ALA A 306 41.49 19.11 -10.13
CA ALA A 306 42.86 18.67 -10.41
C ALA A 306 43.92 19.74 -10.06
N GLN A 307 43.56 21.02 -10.06
CA GLN A 307 44.49 22.11 -9.73
C GLN A 307 44.68 22.32 -8.22
N ARG A 308 43.77 21.84 -7.36
CA ARG A 308 43.88 22.01 -5.90
C ARG A 308 44.66 20.89 -5.19
N ILE A 309 44.85 19.75 -5.84
CA ILE A 309 45.57 18.60 -5.24
C ILE A 309 47.10 18.72 -5.41
N LEU A 310 47.57 19.63 -6.27
CA LEU A 310 49.00 19.80 -6.57
C LEU A 310 49.73 20.79 -5.63
N GLN A 311 49.08 21.33 -4.60
CA GLN A 311 49.65 22.35 -3.69
C GLN A 311 49.71 21.98 -2.21
N ALA A 312 49.43 20.72 -1.83
CA ALA A 312 49.55 20.29 -0.44
C ALA A 312 50.72 19.30 -0.24
N LYS A 313 51.95 19.81 -0.35
CA LYS A 313 53.15 19.20 0.24
C LYS A 313 53.73 20.20 1.25
N CYS A 314 53.62 19.86 2.54
CA CYS A 314 54.49 20.18 3.68
C CYS A 314 53.65 20.54 4.93
N CYS A 315 53.60 19.67 5.94
CA CYS A 315 54.49 19.76 7.11
C CYS A 315 54.16 18.72 8.18
N LYS A 316 55.22 18.32 8.87
CA LYS A 316 55.30 17.41 10.02
C LYS A 316 54.80 18.09 11.31
N PHE A 317 54.43 17.22 12.26
CA PHE A 317 54.64 17.29 13.72
C PHE A 317 53.49 17.71 14.65
N LEU A 318 53.60 17.12 15.86
CA LEU A 318 52.68 16.95 16.99
C LEU A 318 52.20 18.23 17.70
N CYS A 319 51.08 18.08 18.45
CA CYS A 319 50.74 18.56 19.82
C CYS A 319 49.20 18.76 19.88
N TRP A 320 48.36 18.01 20.61
CA TRP A 320 48.18 17.85 22.08
C TRP A 320 48.38 19.16 22.87
N ASP A 321 47.31 19.89 23.21
CA ASP A 321 46.69 19.88 24.55
C ASP A 321 45.43 20.77 24.64
N SER A 322 44.66 20.44 25.67
CA SER A 322 43.35 20.85 26.17
C SER A 322 43.24 22.30 26.63
N GLY A 323 42.01 22.85 26.70
CA GLY A 323 41.77 24.06 27.51
C GLY A 323 40.45 24.81 27.36
N LYS A 324 39.41 24.32 28.06
CA LYS A 324 38.38 25.03 28.86
C LYS A 324 37.62 26.27 28.32
N VAL A 325 36.31 26.11 28.42
CA VAL A 325 35.17 27.06 28.33
C VAL A 325 35.15 28.05 29.50
N ALA A 326 34.61 29.26 29.25
CA ALA A 326 34.03 30.14 30.27
C ALA A 326 32.78 30.85 29.73
N ASP A 327 31.70 30.78 30.52
CA ASP A 327 30.37 31.36 30.37
C ASP A 327 30.31 32.89 30.39
N GLN A 328 29.22 33.48 29.87
CA GLN A 328 28.27 34.31 30.66
C GLN A 328 27.04 34.81 29.88
N ASN A 329 25.86 34.35 30.34
CA ASN A 329 24.62 35.06 30.67
C ASN A 329 24.07 36.24 29.82
N GLY A 330 22.77 36.16 29.51
CA GLY A 330 21.83 37.22 29.95
C GLY A 330 20.73 37.71 28.98
N GLN A 331 19.49 37.29 29.30
CA GLN A 331 18.21 38.03 29.19
C GLN A 331 17.36 38.08 27.89
N VAL A 332 16.10 37.73 28.14
CA VAL A 332 14.82 37.63 27.38
C VAL A 332 14.06 38.99 27.51
N PRO A 333 12.89 39.32 26.88
CA PRO A 333 12.01 38.67 25.87
C PRO A 333 11.60 39.58 24.68
N GLU A 334 10.93 39.05 23.65
CA GLU A 334 9.57 39.49 23.24
C GLU A 334 8.97 38.64 22.10
N THR A 335 7.65 38.57 22.10
CA THR A 335 6.78 37.60 21.41
C THR A 335 6.10 38.25 20.20
N VAL A 336 6.26 37.76 18.96
CA VAL A 336 5.24 37.98 17.90
C VAL A 336 5.19 36.84 16.86
N VAL A 337 3.94 36.45 16.60
CA VAL A 337 3.34 35.52 15.65
C VAL A 337 3.80 35.72 14.19
N LEU A 338 4.08 34.63 13.46
CA LEU A 338 4.32 34.64 12.01
C LEU A 338 3.11 34.03 11.27
N ALA A 339 2.40 34.91 10.56
CA ALA A 339 1.42 34.60 9.54
C ALA A 339 2.08 34.57 8.15
N ASN A 340 1.50 33.72 7.30
CA ASN A 340 1.77 33.44 5.89
C ASN A 340 2.33 34.59 5.04
N GLU A 341 3.34 34.26 4.23
CA GLU A 341 3.86 35.08 3.14
C GLU A 341 2.81 35.39 2.06
N PRO A 342 2.86 36.58 1.45
CA PRO A 342 2.32 36.79 0.11
C PRO A 342 3.42 37.07 -0.92
N LYS A 343 3.13 36.55 -2.12
CA LYS A 343 3.85 36.64 -3.39
C LYS A 343 4.22 38.09 -3.78
N VAL A 344 5.44 38.27 -4.27
CA VAL A 344 5.92 39.55 -4.84
C VAL A 344 5.53 39.66 -6.32
N ASN A 345 5.02 40.83 -6.70
CA ASN A 345 4.79 41.29 -8.07
C ASN A 345 5.84 42.37 -8.39
N PRO A 346 6.43 42.44 -9.61
CA PRO A 346 7.53 43.35 -9.89
C PRO A 346 7.00 44.67 -10.47
N ASN A 347 7.43 45.79 -9.90
CA ASN A 347 7.70 47.08 -10.58
C ASN A 347 7.75 48.20 -9.53
N LEU A 348 8.90 48.86 -9.38
CA LEU A 348 9.02 50.33 -9.29
C LEU A 348 10.49 50.73 -9.24
N THR A 349 10.78 51.73 -10.06
CA THR A 349 12.05 52.39 -10.35
C THR A 349 12.45 53.46 -9.32
N SER A 350 13.67 53.96 -9.51
CA SER A 350 14.29 55.25 -9.13
C SER A 350 14.96 55.41 -7.75
N GLU A 351 16.28 55.62 -7.86
CA GLU A 351 17.11 56.61 -7.15
C GLU A 351 17.23 56.52 -5.62
N ASP A 352 18.41 56.14 -5.09
CA ASP A 352 19.37 57.17 -4.64
C ASP A 352 20.76 56.60 -4.27
N ASN A 353 21.76 57.47 -4.35
CA ASN A 353 23.20 57.20 -4.36
C ASN A 353 23.85 57.02 -2.97
N ASN A 354 24.99 56.31 -3.01
CA ASN A 354 26.15 56.39 -2.11
C ASN A 354 26.00 55.95 -0.65
N ARG A 355 26.56 54.75 -0.35
CA ARG A 355 27.46 54.50 0.79
C ARG A 355 28.20 53.18 0.61
N ASN A 356 29.53 53.29 0.44
CA ASN A 356 30.60 52.31 0.68
C ASN A 356 30.17 50.84 0.80
N VAL A 357 30.31 50.11 -0.31
CA VAL A 357 30.29 48.64 -0.33
C VAL A 357 31.61 48.14 0.27
N GLU A 358 31.67 48.03 1.60
CA GLU A 358 32.56 47.07 2.23
C GLU A 358 32.04 45.67 1.89
N PHE A 359 32.94 44.85 1.34
CA PHE A 359 32.72 43.46 0.98
C PHE A 359 32.50 42.63 2.25
N ARG A 360 31.32 42.71 2.87
CA ARG A 360 30.92 41.80 3.95
C ARG A 360 30.53 40.48 3.31
N SER A 361 31.38 39.49 3.54
CA SER A 361 31.11 38.08 3.33
C SER A 361 29.67 37.74 3.69
N HIS A 362 28.98 37.06 2.77
CA HIS A 362 27.74 36.34 3.01
C HIS A 362 27.90 35.43 4.24
N GLN A 363 27.53 35.95 5.41
CA GLN A 363 27.33 35.21 6.65
C GLN A 363 26.05 35.74 7.28
N SER A 364 24.88 35.38 6.72
CA SER A 364 23.61 35.55 7.44
C SER A 364 22.42 34.87 6.73
N THR A 365 22.50 33.57 6.47
CA THR A 365 21.28 32.78 6.23
C THR A 365 21.34 31.35 6.75
N GLU A 366 22.40 30.96 7.48
CA GLU A 366 22.46 29.70 8.22
C GLU A 366 21.98 29.89 9.67
N GLN A 367 20.85 30.57 9.86
CA GLN A 367 20.18 30.58 11.16
C GLN A 367 19.43 29.24 11.38
N ASN A 368 20.26 28.23 11.64
CA ASN A 368 20.19 27.39 12.83
C ASN A 368 18.89 26.58 13.03
N TRP A 369 18.72 25.56 12.19
CA TRP A 369 17.72 24.50 12.41
C TRP A 369 17.88 23.85 13.79
N VAL A 370 19.11 23.78 14.33
CA VAL A 370 19.40 23.28 15.68
C VAL A 370 18.74 24.18 16.74
N THR A 371 18.87 25.51 16.63
CA THR A 371 18.16 26.44 17.54
C THR A 371 16.64 26.33 17.40
N GLN A 372 16.11 26.15 16.18
CA GLN A 372 14.67 25.95 15.98
C GLN A 372 14.16 24.64 16.61
N LEU A 373 14.97 23.57 16.55
CA LEU A 373 14.70 22.30 17.22
C LEU A 373 14.87 22.38 18.73
N GLN A 374 15.87 23.11 19.22
CA GLN A 374 16.08 23.35 20.64
C GLN A 374 14.89 24.09 21.26
N ASN A 375 14.34 25.08 20.57
CA ASN A 375 13.15 25.80 21.03
C ASN A 375 11.88 24.92 21.05
N LYS A 376 11.91 23.75 20.40
CA LYS A 376 10.84 22.74 20.44
C LYS A 376 11.14 21.58 21.40
N SER A 377 12.39 21.44 21.84
CA SER A 377 12.83 20.43 22.80
C SER A 377 13.11 21.08 24.16
N TYR A 378 12.14 20.99 25.06
CA TYR A 378 12.26 21.56 26.40
C TYR A 378 13.04 20.65 27.37
N ASP A 379 13.17 19.35 27.04
CA ASP A 379 13.67 18.32 27.97
C ASP A 379 15.11 17.88 27.68
N PHE A 380 15.73 18.29 26.57
CA PHE A 380 17.12 17.93 26.24
C PHE A 380 17.88 19.04 25.49
N PRO A 381 19.09 19.43 25.93
CA PRO A 381 19.97 20.30 25.16
C PRO A 381 20.56 19.53 23.97
N LEU A 382 20.34 20.06 22.77
CA LEU A 382 20.91 19.61 21.52
C LEU A 382 22.27 20.27 21.34
N ASN A 383 23.31 19.45 21.35
CA ASN A 383 24.65 19.88 20.98
C ASN A 383 24.89 19.53 19.52
N GLU A 384 25.34 20.51 18.74
CA GLU A 384 25.87 20.25 17.42
C GLU A 384 27.29 19.69 17.57
N ASP A 385 27.55 18.55 16.94
CA ASP A 385 28.86 17.90 16.94
C ASP A 385 29.28 17.58 15.50
N PHE A 386 30.58 17.52 15.27
CA PHE A 386 31.14 17.23 13.95
C PHE A 386 31.64 15.80 13.91
N LEU A 387 31.40 15.13 12.78
CA LEU A 387 31.98 13.81 12.54
C LEU A 387 33.50 13.92 12.57
N GLY A 388 34.15 13.04 13.31
CA GLY A 388 35.61 12.95 13.30
C GLY A 388 36.09 12.62 11.88
N LYS A 389 37.27 13.13 11.50
CA LYS A 389 37.80 12.97 10.14
C LYS A 389 37.81 11.53 9.62
N GLY A 390 38.12 10.56 10.48
CA GLY A 390 38.10 9.14 10.09
C GLY A 390 36.69 8.59 9.82
N GLU A 391 35.68 9.06 10.54
CA GLU A 391 34.29 8.71 10.28
C GLU A 391 33.77 9.41 9.02
N GLU A 392 34.15 10.67 8.81
CA GLU A 392 33.85 11.39 7.57
C GLU A 392 34.45 10.66 6.35
N ASP A 393 35.71 10.24 6.43
CA ASP A 393 36.38 9.47 5.38
C ASP A 393 35.66 8.13 5.15
N PHE A 394 35.26 7.42 6.20
CA PHE A 394 34.47 6.19 6.11
C PHE A 394 33.15 6.40 5.35
N TRP A 395 32.36 7.41 5.72
CA TRP A 395 31.08 7.69 5.06
C TRP A 395 31.28 8.11 3.60
N ARG A 396 32.33 8.89 3.30
CA ARG A 396 32.69 9.28 1.93
C ARG A 396 33.05 8.07 1.08
N GLU A 397 33.85 7.14 1.60
CA GLU A 397 34.20 5.90 0.89
C GLU A 397 32.98 4.99 0.70
N LEU A 398 32.16 4.82 1.73
CA LEU A 398 30.91 4.03 1.66
C LEU A 398 29.97 4.60 0.60
N GLN A 399 29.79 5.92 0.58
CA GLN A 399 28.96 6.59 -0.42
C GLN A 399 29.49 6.33 -1.83
N LYS A 400 30.80 6.53 -2.04
CA LYS A 400 31.45 6.33 -3.33
C LYS A 400 31.35 4.89 -3.84
N LEU A 401 31.46 3.92 -2.93
CA LEU A 401 31.47 2.50 -3.30
C LEU A 401 30.07 1.93 -3.52
N TYR A 402 29.07 2.38 -2.74
CA TYR A 402 27.76 1.73 -2.68
C TYR A 402 26.54 2.63 -2.91
N LEU A 403 26.64 3.95 -2.71
CA LEU A 403 25.48 4.86 -2.75
C LEU A 403 25.51 5.83 -3.93
N GLU A 404 26.55 5.82 -4.76
CA GLU A 404 26.54 6.58 -6.01
C GLU A 404 25.44 6.08 -6.95
N PRO A 405 24.70 6.98 -7.61
CA PRO A 405 23.71 6.60 -8.60
C PRO A 405 24.31 5.70 -9.68
N LEU A 406 23.56 4.69 -10.08
CA LEU A 406 23.98 3.80 -11.15
C LEU A 406 24.16 4.59 -12.45
N ALA A 407 25.27 4.35 -13.15
CA ALA A 407 25.53 4.97 -14.44
C ALA A 407 24.38 4.68 -15.42
N GLU A 408 23.81 5.74 -15.98
CA GLU A 408 22.70 5.64 -16.93
C GLU A 408 23.21 5.30 -18.33
N ASP A 409 22.92 4.07 -18.78
CA ASP A 409 23.07 3.68 -20.18
C ASP A 409 21.76 3.93 -20.93
N LYS A 410 21.75 4.92 -21.82
CA LYS A 410 20.58 5.31 -22.62
C LYS A 410 20.05 4.15 -23.49
N GLU A 411 20.92 3.29 -24.01
CA GLU A 411 20.49 2.15 -24.82
C GLU A 411 19.80 1.10 -23.96
N LYS A 412 20.39 0.77 -22.80
CA LYS A 412 19.79 -0.13 -21.83
C LYS A 412 18.46 0.40 -21.30
N GLN A 413 18.36 1.69 -20.99
CA GLN A 413 17.11 2.32 -20.54
C GLN A 413 16.02 2.25 -21.61
N LYS A 414 16.37 2.50 -22.88
CA LYS A 414 15.43 2.38 -23.99
C LYS A 414 14.97 0.93 -24.19
N LYS A 415 15.87 -0.05 -24.05
CA LYS A 415 15.54 -1.48 -24.09
C LYS A 415 14.57 -1.85 -22.96
N ILE A 416 14.90 -1.53 -21.70
CA ILE A 416 14.03 -1.80 -20.55
C ILE A 416 12.67 -1.13 -20.70
N THR A 417 12.61 0.10 -21.21
CA THR A 417 11.34 0.79 -21.48
C THR A 417 10.47 0.03 -22.48
N ASN A 418 11.07 -0.55 -23.52
CA ASN A 418 10.35 -1.36 -24.50
C ASN A 418 9.91 -2.70 -23.91
N ASP A 419 10.81 -3.39 -23.20
CA ASP A 419 10.54 -4.68 -22.56
C ASP A 419 9.42 -4.54 -21.50
N LEU A 420 9.38 -3.44 -20.75
CA LEU A 420 8.31 -3.11 -19.81
C LEU A 420 6.95 -2.91 -20.50
N LYS A 421 6.93 -2.28 -21.69
CA LYS A 421 5.71 -2.13 -22.49
C LYS A 421 5.22 -3.48 -23.03
N GLU A 422 6.13 -4.33 -23.48
CA GLU A 422 5.80 -5.67 -23.94
C GLU A 422 5.25 -6.53 -22.79
N LEU A 423 5.92 -6.52 -21.63
CA LEU A 423 5.48 -7.19 -20.42
C LEU A 423 4.09 -6.72 -20.00
N ARG A 424 3.86 -5.40 -19.96
CA ARG A 424 2.52 -4.84 -19.71
C ARG A 424 1.51 -5.40 -20.68
N ASN A 425 1.76 -5.34 -21.98
CA ASN A 425 0.79 -5.79 -22.98
C ASN A 425 0.42 -7.27 -22.78
N LYS A 426 1.41 -8.12 -22.51
CA LYS A 426 1.20 -9.54 -22.23
C LYS A 426 0.39 -9.76 -20.94
N VAL A 427 0.80 -9.14 -19.84
CA VAL A 427 0.15 -9.31 -18.53
C VAL A 427 -1.27 -8.74 -18.54
N THR A 428 -1.46 -7.54 -19.07
CA THR A 428 -2.81 -6.93 -19.19
C THR A 428 -3.73 -7.75 -20.09
N PHE A 429 -3.22 -8.30 -21.19
CA PHE A 429 -3.99 -9.20 -22.05
C PHE A 429 -4.44 -10.44 -21.28
N ILE A 430 -3.53 -11.14 -20.60
CA ILE A 430 -3.85 -12.33 -19.79
C ILE A 430 -4.84 -11.98 -18.66
N PHE A 431 -4.63 -10.85 -17.98
CA PHE A 431 -5.49 -10.43 -16.88
C PHE A 431 -6.93 -10.14 -17.34
N PHE A 432 -7.09 -9.35 -18.41
CA PHE A 432 -8.41 -8.96 -18.90
C PHE A 432 -9.08 -10.03 -19.76
N ILE A 433 -8.34 -10.96 -20.38
CA ILE A 433 -8.97 -12.11 -21.06
C ILE A 433 -9.60 -13.06 -20.05
N CYS A 434 -9.00 -13.27 -18.88
CA CYS A 434 -9.63 -14.04 -17.80
C CYS A 434 -10.97 -13.40 -17.36
N ASN A 435 -10.99 -12.06 -17.20
CA ASN A 435 -12.21 -11.32 -16.90
C ASN A 435 -13.24 -11.41 -18.04
N ALA A 436 -12.82 -11.28 -19.30
CA ALA A 436 -13.71 -11.35 -20.45
C ALA A 436 -14.31 -12.75 -20.61
N MET A 437 -13.51 -13.82 -20.47
CA MET A 437 -14.00 -15.20 -20.51
C MET A 437 -15.05 -15.45 -19.43
N TRP A 438 -14.86 -14.88 -18.23
CA TRP A 438 -15.84 -14.97 -17.16
C TRP A 438 -17.17 -14.28 -17.54
N LEU A 439 -17.12 -13.05 -18.04
CA LEU A 439 -18.31 -12.32 -18.48
C LEU A 439 -19.03 -13.03 -19.63
N VAL A 440 -18.29 -13.59 -20.59
CA VAL A 440 -18.84 -14.37 -21.70
C VAL A 440 -19.50 -15.65 -21.21
N ALA A 441 -18.88 -16.37 -20.26
CA ALA A 441 -19.48 -17.57 -19.68
C ALA A 441 -20.82 -17.24 -18.99
N THR A 442 -20.90 -16.14 -18.24
CA THR A 442 -22.16 -15.69 -17.64
C THR A 442 -23.18 -15.27 -18.69
N PHE A 443 -22.78 -14.53 -19.72
CA PHE A 443 -23.66 -14.15 -20.83
C PHE A 443 -24.26 -15.37 -21.54
N ILE A 444 -23.43 -16.38 -21.84
CA ILE A 444 -23.89 -17.62 -22.48
C ILE A 444 -24.90 -18.34 -21.61
N LEU A 445 -24.66 -18.46 -20.30
CA LEU A 445 -25.63 -19.08 -19.40
C LEU A 445 -26.94 -18.31 -19.30
N GLN A 446 -26.87 -16.97 -19.23
CA GLN A 446 -28.05 -16.12 -19.22
C GLN A 446 -28.84 -16.23 -20.53
N ALA A 447 -28.16 -16.41 -21.67
CA ALA A 447 -28.80 -16.64 -22.96
C ALA A 447 -29.46 -18.04 -23.09
N ILE A 448 -28.91 -19.07 -22.44
CA ILE A 448 -29.53 -20.41 -22.38
C ILE A 448 -30.83 -20.40 -21.56
N GLY A 449 -30.97 -19.45 -20.62
CA GLY A 449 -32.21 -19.20 -19.88
C GLY A 449 -32.49 -20.20 -18.75
N SER A 450 -33.78 -20.46 -18.46
CA SER A 450 -34.25 -21.19 -17.27
C SER A 450 -33.94 -22.70 -17.24
N SER A 451 -33.27 -23.25 -18.26
CA SER A 451 -32.87 -24.65 -18.28
C SER A 451 -31.82 -24.99 -17.21
N VAL A 452 -31.07 -24.00 -16.74
CA VAL A 452 -29.98 -24.16 -15.77
C VAL A 452 -30.21 -23.21 -14.59
N THR A 453 -31.19 -23.53 -13.74
CA THR A 453 -31.47 -22.76 -12.51
C THR A 453 -31.56 -23.66 -11.29
N ILE A 454 -31.01 -23.20 -10.16
CA ILE A 454 -31.17 -23.86 -8.86
C ILE A 454 -32.49 -23.41 -8.25
N ARG A 455 -33.33 -24.37 -7.86
CA ARG A 455 -34.62 -24.13 -7.18
C ARG A 455 -34.43 -24.24 -5.67
N ILE A 456 -34.67 -23.14 -4.94
CA ILE A 456 -34.64 -23.12 -3.48
C ILE A 456 -36.04 -22.85 -2.95
N PRO A 457 -36.56 -23.60 -1.96
CA PRO A 457 -37.87 -23.33 -1.37
C PRO A 457 -37.87 -21.94 -0.71
N LYS A 458 -38.92 -21.15 -1.00
CA LYS A 458 -39.05 -19.79 -0.48
C LYS A 458 -39.70 -19.82 0.90
N SER A 459 -39.08 -19.13 1.85
CA SER A 459 -39.71 -18.77 3.13
C SER A 459 -40.04 -17.29 3.12
N ASN A 460 -41.19 -16.91 3.66
CA ASN A 460 -41.58 -15.50 3.75
C ASN A 460 -40.74 -14.77 4.82
N LEU A 461 -40.92 -13.44 4.92
CA LEU A 461 -40.29 -12.60 5.95
C LEU A 461 -40.55 -13.06 7.39
N ASN A 462 -41.66 -13.76 7.64
CA ASN A 462 -42.02 -14.34 8.93
C ASN A 462 -41.45 -15.76 9.16
N LEU A 463 -40.49 -16.19 8.32
CA LEU A 463 -39.85 -17.51 8.37
C LEU A 463 -40.80 -18.70 8.20
N THR A 464 -42.02 -18.47 7.72
CA THR A 464 -42.96 -19.55 7.37
C THR A 464 -42.73 -20.00 5.93
N GLN A 465 -42.73 -21.31 5.73
CA GLN A 465 -42.42 -21.93 4.45
C GLN A 465 -43.57 -21.69 3.46
N THR A 466 -43.26 -21.09 2.31
CA THR A 466 -44.23 -20.89 1.23
C THR A 466 -44.17 -22.05 0.24
N ARG A 467 -45.21 -22.24 -0.58
CA ARG A 467 -45.22 -23.23 -1.67
C ARG A 467 -44.47 -22.76 -2.93
N GLU A 468 -43.83 -21.59 -2.87
CA GLU A 468 -43.11 -20.97 -3.99
C GLU A 468 -41.62 -21.32 -3.95
N TYR A 469 -40.95 -21.19 -5.09
CA TYR A 469 -39.52 -21.46 -5.25
C TYR A 469 -38.80 -20.21 -5.76
N LEU A 470 -37.60 -19.98 -5.25
CA LEU A 470 -36.65 -19.02 -5.79
C LEU A 470 -35.77 -19.69 -6.85
N PHE A 471 -35.59 -19.03 -7.99
CA PHE A 471 -34.72 -19.48 -9.07
C PHE A 471 -33.41 -18.70 -9.03
N ILE A 472 -32.29 -19.40 -8.89
CA ILE A 472 -30.96 -18.80 -8.75
C ILE A 472 -30.07 -19.26 -9.90
N ASP A 473 -29.32 -18.31 -10.46
CA ASP A 473 -28.23 -18.55 -11.42
C ASP A 473 -27.07 -19.30 -10.73
N PRO A 474 -26.74 -20.53 -11.17
CA PRO A 474 -25.68 -21.34 -10.58
C PRO A 474 -24.29 -20.70 -10.64
N ILE A 475 -23.96 -19.95 -11.70
CA ILE A 475 -22.64 -19.30 -11.80
C ILE A 475 -22.55 -18.14 -10.81
N GLY A 476 -23.58 -17.30 -10.78
CA GLY A 476 -23.66 -16.20 -9.81
C GLY A 476 -23.57 -16.70 -8.37
N LEU A 477 -24.26 -17.81 -8.07
CA LEU A 477 -24.21 -18.44 -6.75
C LEU A 477 -22.84 -19.04 -6.42
N MET A 478 -22.23 -19.81 -7.33
CA MET A 478 -20.91 -20.41 -7.12
C MET A 478 -19.87 -19.36 -6.75
N PHE A 479 -19.90 -18.23 -7.45
CA PHE A 479 -18.97 -17.14 -7.23
C PHE A 479 -19.21 -16.42 -5.89
N LEU A 480 -20.48 -16.09 -5.61
CA LEU A 480 -20.87 -15.47 -4.35
C LEU A 480 -20.53 -16.38 -3.16
N LEU A 481 -20.69 -17.70 -3.30
CA LEU A 481 -20.22 -18.69 -2.34
C LEU A 481 -18.69 -18.72 -2.22
N GLY A 482 -17.96 -18.57 -3.32
CA GLY A 482 -16.50 -18.49 -3.31
C GLY A 482 -15.98 -17.29 -2.51
N PHE A 483 -16.56 -16.10 -2.74
CA PHE A 483 -16.24 -14.89 -1.99
C PHE A 483 -16.67 -15.00 -0.53
N ALA A 484 -17.89 -15.47 -0.28
CA ALA A 484 -18.37 -15.70 1.08
C ALA A 484 -17.47 -16.68 1.84
N SER A 485 -17.03 -17.76 1.20
CA SER A 485 -16.12 -18.74 1.80
C SER A 485 -14.77 -18.13 2.13
N LEU A 486 -14.20 -17.32 1.23
CA LEU A 486 -12.94 -16.62 1.50
C LEU A 486 -13.06 -15.67 2.69
N LEU A 487 -14.15 -14.90 2.76
CA LEU A 487 -14.43 -13.99 3.86
C LEU A 487 -14.67 -14.74 5.19
N LEU A 488 -15.40 -15.85 5.17
CA LEU A 488 -15.61 -16.70 6.34
C LEU A 488 -14.30 -17.30 6.85
N ILE A 489 -13.46 -17.81 5.94
CA ILE A 489 -12.12 -18.29 6.27
C ILE A 489 -11.31 -17.20 6.96
N GLN A 490 -11.32 -15.98 6.42
CA GLN A 490 -10.61 -14.85 7.03
C GLN A 490 -11.21 -14.45 8.38
N PHE A 491 -12.53 -14.47 8.53
CA PHE A 491 -13.22 -14.13 9.77
C PHE A 491 -12.90 -15.13 10.89
N PHE A 492 -12.96 -16.43 10.63
CA PHE A 492 -12.61 -17.44 11.63
C PHE A 492 -11.13 -17.40 11.98
N ALA A 493 -10.24 -17.13 11.01
CA ALA A 493 -8.83 -16.92 11.29
C ALA A 493 -8.60 -15.67 12.17
N MET A 494 -9.31 -14.56 11.89
CA MET A 494 -9.30 -13.36 12.73
C MET A 494 -9.73 -13.67 14.16
N PHE A 495 -10.84 -14.38 14.32
CA PHE A 495 -11.36 -14.77 15.63
C PHE A 495 -10.35 -15.64 16.39
N TYR A 496 -9.77 -16.65 15.74
CA TYR A 496 -8.73 -17.50 16.31
C TYR A 496 -7.51 -16.69 16.76
N HIS A 497 -7.02 -15.79 15.91
CA HIS A 497 -5.89 -14.93 16.23
C HIS A 497 -6.17 -14.03 17.44
N ARG A 498 -7.38 -13.46 17.54
CA ARG A 498 -7.76 -12.61 18.67
C ARG A 498 -7.81 -13.40 19.98
N ILE A 499 -8.35 -14.61 19.97
CA ILE A 499 -8.30 -15.52 21.13
C ILE A 499 -6.85 -15.85 21.50
N TYR A 500 -6.02 -16.18 20.51
CA TYR A 500 -4.62 -16.53 20.75
C TYR A 500 -3.82 -15.36 21.33
N THR A 501 -4.03 -14.15 20.80
CA THR A 501 -3.43 -12.91 21.32
C THR A 501 -3.86 -12.66 22.77
N LEU A 502 -5.14 -12.88 23.09
CA LEU A 502 -5.64 -12.76 24.46
C LEU A 502 -5.00 -13.78 25.40
N ILE A 503 -4.85 -15.03 24.97
CA ILE A 503 -4.17 -16.09 25.74
C ILE A 503 -2.72 -15.68 26.03
N HIS A 504 -1.98 -15.21 25.03
CA HIS A 504 -0.61 -14.72 25.20
C HIS A 504 -0.53 -13.55 26.16
N PHE A 505 -1.43 -12.57 26.03
CA PHE A 505 -1.48 -11.42 26.92
C PHE A 505 -1.74 -11.86 28.37
N VAL A 506 -2.74 -12.71 28.60
CA VAL A 506 -3.06 -13.23 29.95
C VAL A 506 -1.92 -14.06 30.53
N ALA A 507 -1.21 -14.84 29.71
CA ALA A 507 -0.03 -15.58 30.13
C ALA A 507 1.12 -14.64 30.54
N PHE A 508 1.32 -13.54 29.82
CA PHE A 508 2.39 -12.58 30.06
C PHE A 508 2.16 -11.68 31.29
N VAL A 509 0.91 -11.28 31.55
CA VAL A 509 0.53 -10.37 32.66
C VAL A 509 0.97 -10.88 34.03
N ASN A 510 1.10 -12.20 34.21
CA ASN A 510 1.55 -12.80 35.48
C ASN A 510 3.05 -13.10 35.53
N THR A 511 3.79 -12.88 34.44
CA THR A 511 5.24 -13.12 34.33
C THR A 511 6.07 -11.85 34.31
N GLU A 512 5.44 -10.67 34.29
CA GLU A 512 6.17 -9.42 34.53
C GLU A 512 6.78 -9.48 35.94
N SER A 513 8.11 -9.50 36.02
CA SER A 513 8.78 -9.20 37.27
C SER A 513 8.30 -7.81 37.68
N LYS A 514 7.58 -7.71 38.81
CA LYS A 514 7.31 -6.44 39.46
C LYS A 514 8.65 -5.72 39.56
N THR A 515 8.89 -4.77 38.69
CA THR A 515 10.02 -3.86 38.84
C THR A 515 9.61 -3.01 40.02
N GLU A 516 9.95 -3.47 41.23
CA GLU A 516 9.84 -2.66 42.44
C GLU A 516 10.52 -1.33 42.13
N GLY A 517 9.83 -0.25 42.50
CA GLY A 517 10.10 1.09 42.01
C GLY A 517 11.60 1.43 42.04
N ARG A 518 12.13 1.81 40.88
CA ARG A 518 13.37 2.59 40.84
C ARG A 518 13.16 3.84 41.71
N GLN A 519 13.82 3.87 42.86
CA GLN A 519 14.02 5.13 43.57
C GLN A 519 14.90 6.04 42.68
N PRO A 520 14.60 7.34 42.58
CA PRO A 520 15.42 8.27 41.83
C PRO A 520 16.71 8.51 42.62
N GLY A 521 17.79 7.80 42.28
CA GLY A 521 19.07 7.97 42.98
C GLY A 521 20.23 7.08 42.52
N ASP A 522 19.99 5.90 41.95
CA ASP A 522 21.07 4.99 41.56
C ASP A 522 21.42 5.10 40.07
N ASP A 523 21.93 6.27 39.67
CA ASP A 523 22.83 6.38 38.52
C ASP A 523 24.27 6.38 39.06
N MET A 524 24.79 5.19 39.35
CA MET A 524 26.22 5.01 39.60
C MET A 524 26.75 3.82 38.81
N GLN A 525 27.48 4.19 37.76
CA GLN A 525 28.61 3.47 37.14
C GLN A 525 28.41 1.98 36.81
N VAL A 526 28.43 1.67 35.52
CA VAL A 526 29.11 0.44 35.05
C VAL A 526 29.95 0.78 33.83
N ASN A 527 31.24 0.45 33.97
CA ASN A 527 32.32 0.52 32.99
C ASN A 527 32.06 -0.24 31.69
#